data_AF-A0A9X6QTT1-F1
#
_entry.id   AF-A0A9X6QTT1-F1
#
_cell.length_a   1.000
_cell.length_b   1.000
_cell.length_c   1.000
_cell.angle_alpha   90.00
_cell.angle_beta   90.00
_cell.angle_gamma   90.00
#
_symmetry.space_group_name_H-M   'P 1'
#
loop_
_entity.id
_entity.type
_entity.pdbx_description
1 polymer ?
#
loop_
_entity_poly.entity_id
_entity_poly.type
_entity_poly.pdbx_seq_one_letter_code
_entity_poly.pdbx_strand_id
1 'polypeptide(L)'
;MKKELDPFLPSVEEFQQLDGFELDRWAGRTRSILVEREKLRDPRFHLKNGVSQVLSNTSLSEVEKEDAIQSLIEEYYRIMRESLV
;
A
#
# COMPACT_ATOMS: atom_id res chain seq x y z
N MET A 1 12.84 13.00 6.99
CA MET A 1 12.85 13.24 5.53
C MET A 1 11.86 12.28 4.90
N LYS A 2 10.95 12.73 4.02
CA LYS A 2 10.16 11.81 3.20
C LYS A 2 11.14 11.13 2.25
N LYS A 3 11.28 9.80 2.29
CA LYS A 3 12.00 9.08 1.23
C LYS A 3 11.21 9.31 -0.06
N GLU A 4 11.79 9.99 -1.03
CA GLU A 4 11.23 10.03 -2.37
C GLU A 4 11.37 8.64 -2.95
N LEU A 5 10.25 7.98 -3.23
CA LEU A 5 10.26 6.67 -3.86
C LEU A 5 10.71 6.84 -5.31
N ASP A 6 11.70 6.06 -5.73
CA ASP A 6 12.18 6.05 -7.11
C ASP A 6 11.00 5.91 -8.11
N PRO A 7 11.07 6.57 -9.28
CA PRO A 7 10.10 6.38 -10.34
C PRO A 7 9.90 4.88 -10.64
N PHE A 8 8.65 4.45 -10.68
CA PHE A 8 8.28 3.05 -10.93
C PHE A 8 7.63 2.85 -12.30
N LEU A 9 6.93 3.87 -12.80
CA LEU A 9 6.23 3.77 -14.06
C LEU A 9 7.23 3.87 -15.22
N PRO A 10 7.03 3.10 -16.31
CA PRO A 10 7.85 3.22 -17.50
C PRO A 10 7.63 4.57 -18.18
N SER A 11 8.55 4.95 -19.07
CA SER A 11 8.32 6.05 -20.00
C SER A 11 7.21 5.69 -21.01
N VAL A 12 6.71 6.69 -21.73
CA VAL A 12 5.70 6.46 -22.77
C VAL A 12 6.28 5.59 -23.88
N GLU A 13 7.53 5.84 -24.27
CA GLU A 13 8.24 5.08 -25.31
C GLU A 13 8.45 3.62 -24.90
N GLU A 14 8.86 3.37 -23.66
CA GLU A 14 9.02 2.01 -23.12
C GLU A 14 7.66 1.28 -23.08
N PHE A 15 6.60 1.97 -22.68
CA PHE A 15 5.27 1.38 -22.58
C PHE A 15 4.68 1.00 -23.94
N GLN A 16 4.93 1.81 -24.97
CA GLN A 16 4.48 1.54 -26.34
C GLN A 16 5.18 0.35 -27.00
N GLN A 17 6.33 -0.07 -26.48
CA GLN A 17 7.09 -1.21 -27.01
C GLN A 17 6.66 -2.56 -26.43
N LEU A 18 5.82 -2.57 -25.40
CA LEU A 18 5.36 -3.81 -24.77
C LEU A 18 4.51 -4.64 -25.75
N ASP A 19 4.84 -5.92 -25.90
CA ASP A 19 3.94 -6.86 -26.54
C ASP A 19 2.75 -7.23 -25.63
N GLY A 20 1.79 -8.01 -26.15
CA GLY A 20 0.59 -8.38 -25.39
C GLY A 20 0.88 -9.16 -24.10
N PHE A 21 1.89 -10.03 -24.12
CA PHE A 21 2.27 -10.81 -22.94
C PHE A 21 3.02 -9.97 -21.91
N GLU A 22 3.88 -9.07 -22.38
CA GLU A 22 4.58 -8.09 -21.55
C GLU A 22 3.61 -7.11 -20.90
N LEU A 23 2.59 -6.66 -21.63
CA LEU A 23 1.53 -5.79 -21.12
C LEU A 23 0.75 -6.48 -19.98
N ASP A 24 0.30 -7.72 -20.18
CA ASP A 24 -0.44 -8.47 -19.15
C ASP A 24 0.41 -8.69 -17.89
N ARG A 25 1.70 -9.04 -18.09
CA ARG A 25 2.66 -9.19 -16.99
C ARG A 25 2.87 -7.87 -16.25
N TRP A 26 3.05 -6.77 -16.99
CA TRP A 26 3.23 -5.45 -16.41
C TRP A 26 2.00 -5.06 -15.61
N ALA A 27 0.79 -5.19 -16.17
CA ALA A 27 -0.46 -4.82 -15.50
C ALA A 27 -0.65 -5.59 -14.17
N GLY A 28 -0.40 -6.90 -14.18
CA GLY A 28 -0.49 -7.74 -12.99
C GLY A 28 0.47 -7.30 -11.87
N ARG A 29 1.75 -7.08 -12.20
CA ARG A 29 2.75 -6.65 -11.21
C ARG A 29 2.53 -5.22 -10.73
N THR A 30 2.24 -4.31 -11.66
CA THR A 30 2.02 -2.89 -11.39
C THR A 30 0.90 -2.68 -10.40
N ARG A 31 -0.20 -3.45 -10.48
CA ARG A 31 -1.30 -3.37 -9.50
C ARG A 31 -0.81 -3.56 -8.06
N SER A 32 -0.08 -4.65 -7.80
CA SER A 32 0.43 -4.94 -6.45
C SER A 32 1.45 -3.90 -5.99
N ILE A 33 2.36 -3.49 -6.88
CA ILE A 33 3.40 -2.51 -6.54
C ILE A 33 2.79 -1.14 -6.23
N LEU A 34 1.78 -0.69 -6.97
CA LEU A 34 1.14 0.60 -6.72
C LEU A 34 0.43 0.64 -5.37
N VAL A 35 -0.22 -0.44 -4.94
CA VAL A 35 -0.84 -0.55 -3.61
C VAL A 35 0.23 -0.41 -2.51
N GLU A 36 1.35 -1.11 -2.63
CA GLU A 36 2.44 -1.01 -1.65
C GLU A 36 3.09 0.38 -1.63
N ARG A 37 3.29 0.97 -2.82
CA ARG A 37 3.82 2.34 -2.93
C ARG A 37 2.88 3.39 -2.36
N GLU A 38 1.57 3.20 -2.46
CA GLU A 38 0.57 4.07 -1.84
C GLU A 38 0.74 4.07 -0.31
N LYS A 39 0.78 2.88 0.29
CA LYS A 39 1.03 2.71 1.73
C LYS A 39 2.36 3.33 2.18
N LEU A 40 3.42 3.20 1.38
CA LEU A 40 4.75 3.75 1.69
C LEU A 40 4.80 5.28 1.62
N ARG A 41 4.01 5.93 0.77
CA ARG A 41 4.03 7.39 0.59
C ARG A 41 3.44 8.13 1.79
N ASP A 42 2.36 7.61 2.37
CA ASP A 42 1.73 8.20 3.56
C ASP A 42 1.19 7.12 4.52
N PRO A 43 2.08 6.36 5.17
CA PRO A 43 1.67 5.24 6.02
C PRO A 43 0.79 5.68 7.20
N ARG A 44 0.95 6.92 7.67
CA ARG A 44 0.16 7.48 8.78
C ARG A 44 -1.27 7.78 8.34
N PHE A 45 -1.45 8.36 7.16
CA PHE A 45 -2.77 8.56 6.57
C PHE A 45 -3.51 7.23 6.40
N HIS A 46 -2.84 6.23 5.82
CA HIS A 46 -3.46 4.93 5.60
C HIS A 46 -3.79 4.18 6.89
N LEU A 47 -2.91 4.22 7.90
CA LEU A 47 -3.21 3.68 9.22
C LEU A 47 -4.45 4.34 9.82
N LYS A 48 -4.54 5.69 9.79
CA LYS A 48 -5.70 6.42 10.31
C LYS A 48 -6.99 6.01 9.59
N ASN A 49 -6.96 5.89 8.26
CA ASN A 49 -8.13 5.49 7.48
C ASN A 49 -8.54 4.04 7.78
N GLY A 50 -7.58 3.11 7.86
CA GLY A 50 -7.85 1.71 8.20
C GLY A 50 -8.48 1.56 9.58
N VAL A 51 -7.92 2.23 10.59
CA VAL A 51 -8.51 2.25 11.94
C VAL A 51 -9.92 2.86 11.92
N SER A 52 -10.13 3.95 11.17
CA SER A 52 -11.46 4.56 11.04
C SER A 52 -12.49 3.60 10.44
N GLN A 53 -12.11 2.83 9.42
CA GLN A 53 -12.97 1.83 8.80
C GLN A 53 -13.32 0.69 9.77
N VAL A 54 -12.34 0.18 10.52
CA VAL A 54 -12.57 -0.86 11.54
C VAL A 54 -13.51 -0.37 12.63
N LEU A 55 -13.28 0.82 13.16
CA LEU A 55 -14.14 1.42 14.21
C LEU A 55 -15.58 1.65 13.72
N SER A 56 -15.76 2.03 12.44
CA SER A 56 -17.09 2.21 11.84
C SER A 56 -17.81 0.90 11.50
N ASN A 57 -17.11 -0.24 11.55
CA ASN A 57 -17.69 -1.51 11.16
C ASN A 57 -18.59 -2.06 12.28
N THR A 58 -19.90 -2.00 12.06
CA THR A 58 -20.92 -2.46 13.01
C THR A 58 -21.10 -3.98 13.03
N SER A 59 -20.50 -4.71 12.07
CA SER A 59 -20.56 -6.18 12.05
C SER A 59 -19.50 -6.86 12.91
N LEU A 60 -18.52 -6.10 13.42
CA LEU A 60 -17.45 -6.61 14.28
C LEU A 60 -17.78 -6.35 15.75
N SER A 61 -17.50 -7.34 16.59
CA SER A 61 -17.43 -7.17 18.04
C SER A 61 -16.25 -6.28 18.44
N GLU A 62 -16.25 -5.79 19.68
CA GLU A 62 -15.15 -4.97 20.19
C GLU A 62 -13.81 -5.72 20.18
N VAL A 63 -13.81 -7.01 20.52
CA VAL A 63 -12.59 -7.85 20.47
C VAL A 63 -12.06 -7.98 19.04
N GLU A 64 -12.93 -8.22 18.05
CA GLU A 64 -12.51 -8.30 16.64
C GLU A 64 -11.98 -6.96 16.12
N LYS A 65 -12.51 -5.83 16.61
CA LYS A 65 -11.97 -4.50 16.28
C LYS A 65 -10.58 -4.30 16.88
N GLU A 66 -10.38 -4.68 18.14
CA GLU A 66 -9.09 -4.59 18.82
C GLU A 66 -8.02 -5.40 18.06
N ASP A 67 -8.33 -6.65 17.70
CA ASP A 67 -7.41 -7.53 16.94
C ASP A 67 -7.07 -6.95 15.55
N ALA A 68 -8.08 -6.44 14.84
CA ALA A 68 -7.88 -5.83 13.52
C ALA A 68 -7.06 -4.53 13.60
N ILE A 69 -7.31 -3.69 14.61
CA ILE A 69 -6.55 -2.46 14.84
C ILE A 69 -5.11 -2.78 15.21
N GLN A 70 -4.88 -3.77 16.09
CA GLN A 70 -3.53 -4.20 16.45
C GLN A 70 -2.75 -4.67 15.21
N SER A 71 -3.39 -5.48 14.36
CA SER A 71 -2.79 -5.96 13.11
C SER A 71 -2.41 -4.80 12.16
N LEU A 72 -3.29 -3.79 12.02
CA LEU A 72 -2.99 -2.58 11.23
C LEU A 72 -1.82 -1.79 11.83
N ILE A 73 -1.79 -1.61 13.14
CA ILE A 73 -0.69 -0.90 13.82
C ILE A 73 0.63 -1.62 13.54
N GLU A 74 0.69 -2.94 13.70
CA GLU A 74 1.90 -3.72 13.45
C GLU A 74 2.38 -3.62 11.99
N GLU A 75 1.46 -3.76 11.02
CA GLU A 75 1.77 -3.60 9.59
C GLU A 75 2.38 -2.23 9.29
N TYR A 76 1.71 -1.15 9.68
CA TYR A 76 2.15 0.20 9.34
C TYR A 76 3.38 0.66 10.15
N TYR A 77 3.56 0.17 11.38
CA TYR A 77 4.81 0.41 12.13
C TYR A 77 6.01 -0.29 11.48
N ARG A 78 5.82 -1.50 10.95
CA ARG A 78 6.86 -2.18 10.17
C ARG A 78 7.23 -1.38 8.93
N ILE A 79 6.24 -0.95 8.14
CA ILE A 79 6.44 -0.10 6.94
C ILE A 79 7.19 1.19 7.30
N MET A 80 6.76 1.88 8.37
CA MET A 80 7.41 3.11 8.82
C MET A 80 8.87 2.87 9.27
N ARG A 81 9.15 1.75 9.95
CA ARG A 81 10.51 1.41 10.38
C ARG A 81 11.41 1.10 9.19
N GLU A 82 10.95 0.30 8.24
CA GLU A 82 11.68 -0.03 7.01
C GLU A 82 11.93 1.22 6.13
N SER A 83 11.04 2.22 6.21
CA SER A 83 11.25 3.49 5.51
C SER A 83 12.34 4.40 6.13
N LEU A 84 12.77 4.14 7.38
CA LEU A 84 13.79 4.92 8.10
C LEU A 84 15.21 4.38 7.94
N VAL A 85 15.38 3.14 7.47
CA VAL A 85 16.67 2.49 7.15
C VAL A 85 16.94 2.63 5.68
#